data_AF-A0A7V9NIL0-F1
#
_entry.id   AF-A0A7V9NIL0-F1
#
_cell.length_a   1.000
_cell.length_b   1.000
_cell.length_c   1.000
_cell.angle_alpha   90.00
_cell.angle_beta   90.00
_cell.angle_gamma   90.00
#
_symmetry.space_group_name_H-M   'P 1'
#
loop_
_entity.id
_entity.type
_entity.pdbx_description
1 polymer ?
#
loop_
_entity_poly.entity_id
_entity_poly.type
_entity_poly.pdbx_seq_one_letter_code
_entity_poly.pdbx_strand_id
1 'polypeptide(L)'
;MKYLPDFLRRSMAHAVPIVGLVFSLGVALPLAQSPALGDVARKESERRKTQEPAVKVYTNKDLPAPAKGRTAEQKTDADAPPLESTTTGEGAKSEGEGKSGEATRDEAWWKARILDAREELRRNELFAEALQSRVNALSRDFVNRDAPPQRRAIGEDRTEALNELSRVQAEIDRGKKAIADIEEEARQAGVPAGWLH
;
A
#
# COMPACT_ATOMS: atom_id res chain seq x y z
N MET A 1 43.21 11.40 61.96
CA MET A 1 44.10 11.63 60.80
C MET A 1 43.68 10.78 59.62
N LYS A 2 42.95 11.37 58.66
CA LYS A 2 43.11 11.23 57.19
C LYS A 2 41.98 12.00 56.49
N TYR A 3 42.35 13.21 56.05
CA TYR A 3 41.91 14.05 54.93
C TYR A 3 40.46 14.00 54.36
N LEU A 4 39.89 15.22 54.31
CA LEU A 4 38.83 15.85 53.48
C LEU A 4 38.88 15.52 51.96
N PRO A 5 37.92 15.92 51.06
CA PRO A 5 37.07 17.14 51.10
C PRO A 5 35.62 17.11 50.55
N ASP A 6 34.95 18.25 50.77
CA ASP A 6 33.80 18.84 50.07
C ASP A 6 33.70 18.55 48.57
N PHE A 7 32.47 18.54 48.03
CA PHE A 7 32.09 19.38 46.88
C PHE A 7 30.62 19.16 46.46
N LEU A 8 29.90 20.27 46.25
CA LEU A 8 28.71 20.42 45.40
C LEU A 8 27.39 19.90 46.02
N ARG A 9 26.24 20.57 45.93
CA ARG A 9 25.81 21.78 45.24
C ARG A 9 24.37 22.06 45.67
N ARG A 10 24.06 23.34 45.88
CA ARG A 10 22.78 24.04 45.58
C ARG A 10 21.49 23.49 46.20
N SER A 11 20.90 24.18 47.17
CA SER A 11 20.11 25.43 47.05
C SER A 11 18.70 25.25 46.50
N MET A 12 17.76 25.76 47.32
CA MET A 12 16.53 26.47 46.98
C MET A 12 15.25 25.62 46.86
N ALA A 13 14.56 25.57 48.00
CA ALA A 13 13.11 25.60 48.06
C ALA A 13 12.54 26.75 47.21
N HIS A 14 11.37 26.56 46.61
CA HIS A 14 10.25 27.51 46.63
C HIS A 14 8.97 26.79 46.17
N ALA A 15 8.12 26.48 47.15
CA ALA A 15 6.72 26.14 46.94
C ALA A 15 5.91 27.45 46.83
N VAL A 16 5.06 27.56 45.81
CA VAL A 16 4.00 28.58 45.74
C VAL A 16 2.75 27.93 45.16
N PRO A 17 1.69 27.70 45.96
CA PRO A 17 0.37 27.36 45.44
C PRO A 17 -0.46 28.65 45.29
N ILE A 18 -1.05 28.89 44.11
CA ILE A 18 -2.09 29.91 43.94
C ILE A 18 -3.41 29.19 43.67
N VAL A 19 -4.28 29.27 44.67
CA VAL A 19 -5.69 28.91 44.62
C VAL A 19 -6.48 30.13 44.15
N GLY A 20 -7.32 29.94 43.13
CA GLY A 20 -8.69 30.44 43.05
C GLY A 20 -8.95 31.87 42.57
N LEU A 21 -9.52 32.00 41.37
CA LEU A 21 -10.66 32.91 41.13
C LEU A 21 -11.49 32.44 39.92
N VAL A 22 -12.77 32.19 40.15
CA VAL A 22 -13.82 31.89 39.17
C VAL A 22 -14.53 33.20 38.85
N PHE A 23 -14.70 33.54 37.55
CA PHE A 23 -15.81 34.39 37.11
C PHE A 23 -16.24 34.04 35.67
N SER A 24 -17.37 33.36 35.62
CA SER A 24 -18.35 33.13 34.57
C SER A 24 -18.22 33.92 33.26
N LEU A 25 -18.06 33.18 32.14
CA LEU A 25 -18.49 33.61 30.81
C LEU A 25 -19.34 32.49 30.20
N GLY A 26 -20.66 32.60 30.37
CA GLY A 26 -21.64 31.69 29.76
C GLY A 26 -21.78 32.00 28.27
N VAL A 27 -21.02 31.30 27.44
CA VAL A 27 -21.31 31.18 26.01
C VAL A 27 -22.22 29.96 25.85
N ALA A 28 -23.50 30.19 25.61
CA ALA A 28 -24.42 29.14 25.18
C ALA A 28 -24.00 28.68 23.77
N LEU A 29 -23.28 27.58 23.69
CA LEU A 29 -23.07 26.85 22.44
C LEU A 29 -24.43 26.28 22.00
N PRO A 30 -24.92 26.55 20.77
CA PRO A 30 -26.11 25.86 20.28
C PRO A 30 -25.81 24.36 20.22
N LEU A 31 -26.56 23.58 20.99
CA LEU A 31 -26.59 22.12 20.88
C LEU A 31 -26.99 21.80 19.43
N ALA A 32 -26.03 21.37 18.62
CA ALA A 32 -26.31 20.76 17.34
C ALA A 32 -27.11 19.48 17.62
N GLN A 33 -28.43 19.58 17.49
CA GLN A 33 -29.31 18.42 17.57
C GLN A 33 -29.00 17.54 16.36
N SER A 34 -28.33 16.41 16.61
CA SER A 34 -28.19 15.36 15.61
C SER A 34 -29.60 14.96 15.13
N PRO A 35 -29.89 14.99 13.83
CA PRO A 35 -31.21 14.63 13.32
C PRO A 35 -31.56 13.20 13.78
N ALA A 36 -32.81 13.00 14.21
CA ALA A 36 -33.27 11.69 14.62
C ALA A 36 -33.07 10.68 13.48
N LEU A 37 -32.74 9.44 13.82
CA LEU A 37 -32.46 8.39 12.82
C LEU A 37 -33.60 8.23 11.79
N GLY A 38 -34.85 8.49 12.21
CA GLY A 38 -36.02 8.50 11.32
C GLY A 38 -36.00 9.62 10.27
N ASP A 39 -35.52 10.81 10.62
CA ASP A 39 -35.42 11.93 9.69
C ASP A 39 -34.25 11.76 8.73
N VAL A 40 -33.15 11.17 9.19
CA VAL A 40 -32.03 10.78 8.31
C VAL A 40 -32.46 9.68 7.34
N ALA A 41 -33.22 8.68 7.80
CA ALA A 41 -33.75 7.62 6.96
C ALA A 41 -34.75 8.16 5.93
N ARG A 42 -35.64 9.08 6.31
CA ARG A 42 -36.59 9.72 5.39
C ARG A 42 -35.86 10.57 4.35
N LYS A 43 -34.91 11.39 4.77
CA LYS A 43 -34.09 12.23 3.88
C LYS A 43 -33.25 11.40 2.90
N GLU A 44 -32.66 10.28 3.35
CA GLU A 44 -31.93 9.37 2.46
C GLU A 44 -32.87 8.63 1.49
N SER A 45 -34.11 8.32 1.92
CA SER A 45 -35.12 7.74 1.04
C SER A 45 -35.58 8.71 -0.05
N GLU A 46 -35.71 10.00 0.28
CA GLU A 46 -36.08 11.05 -0.67
C GLU A 46 -34.94 11.36 -1.64
N ARG A 47 -33.70 11.44 -1.15
CA ARG A 47 -32.50 11.61 -2.00
C ARG A 47 -32.39 10.49 -3.04
N ARG A 48 -32.74 9.25 -2.68
CA ARG A 48 -32.72 8.09 -3.61
C ARG A 48 -33.80 8.16 -4.67
N LYS A 49 -34.95 8.77 -4.38
CA LYS A 49 -36.04 8.95 -5.37
C LYS A 49 -35.70 10.00 -6.42
N THR A 50 -34.88 10.99 -6.08
CA THR A 50 -34.46 12.07 -6.98
C THR A 50 -33.10 11.85 -7.63
N GLN A 51 -32.43 10.72 -7.35
CA GLN A 51 -31.20 10.34 -8.03
C GLN A 51 -31.55 9.72 -9.38
N GLU A 52 -30.93 10.24 -10.43
CA GLU A 52 -31.04 9.64 -11.76
C GLU A 52 -30.45 8.21 -11.73
N PRO A 53 -31.10 7.24 -12.40
CA PRO A 53 -30.60 5.88 -12.44
C PRO A 53 -29.21 5.88 -13.08
N ALA A 54 -28.29 5.13 -12.47
CA ALA A 54 -26.93 4.99 -12.98
C ALA A 54 -26.95 4.56 -14.44
N VAL A 55 -26.45 5.44 -15.32
CA VAL A 55 -26.39 5.18 -16.75
C VAL A 55 -25.25 4.19 -16.98
N LYS A 56 -25.63 2.91 -17.06
CA LYS A 56 -24.85 1.73 -17.43
C LYS A 56 -24.20 0.96 -16.27
N VAL A 57 -24.86 -0.15 -15.92
CA VAL A 57 -24.30 -1.19 -15.03
C VAL A 57 -23.51 -2.15 -15.91
N TYR A 58 -22.18 -2.05 -15.86
CA TYR A 58 -21.31 -3.07 -16.44
C TYR A 58 -21.27 -4.27 -15.49
N THR A 59 -21.89 -5.35 -15.92
CA THR A 59 -21.88 -6.64 -15.21
C THR A 59 -20.77 -7.53 -15.74
N ASN A 60 -20.48 -8.62 -15.03
CA ASN A 60 -19.51 -9.63 -15.49
C ASN A 60 -19.85 -10.25 -16.86
N LYS A 61 -21.06 -10.01 -17.39
CA LYS A 61 -21.50 -10.43 -18.74
C LYS A 61 -21.12 -9.41 -19.83
N ASP A 62 -20.83 -8.18 -19.45
CA ASP A 62 -20.39 -7.11 -20.34
C ASP A 62 -18.87 -7.10 -20.52
N LEU A 63 -18.17 -8.01 -19.84
CA LEU A 63 -16.75 -8.25 -20.07
C LEU A 63 -16.57 -9.07 -21.35
N PRO A 64 -15.65 -8.67 -22.26
CA PRO A 64 -15.26 -9.54 -23.35
C PRO A 64 -14.74 -10.86 -22.78
N ALA A 65 -15.11 -11.98 -23.42
CA ALA A 65 -14.63 -13.29 -23.01
C ALA A 65 -13.09 -13.26 -22.90
N PRO A 66 -12.50 -13.79 -21.82
CA PRO A 66 -11.05 -13.89 -21.74
C PRO A 66 -10.59 -14.63 -22.98
N ALA A 67 -9.66 -14.03 -23.72
CA ALA A 67 -9.05 -14.68 -24.86
C ALA A 67 -8.61 -16.07 -24.42
N LYS A 68 -9.30 -17.10 -24.93
CA LYS A 68 -8.87 -18.49 -24.78
C LYS A 68 -7.39 -18.50 -25.15
N GLY A 69 -6.58 -19.05 -24.25
CA GLY A 69 -5.14 -18.91 -24.25
C GLY A 69 -4.55 -18.96 -25.65
N ARG A 70 -3.63 -18.03 -25.92
CA ARG A 70 -2.55 -18.30 -26.86
C ARG A 70 -1.68 -19.39 -26.22
N THR A 71 -2.16 -20.62 -26.32
CA THR A 71 -1.31 -21.79 -26.37
C THR A 71 -0.52 -21.65 -27.66
N ALA A 72 0.81 -21.55 -27.53
CA ALA A 72 1.72 -21.56 -28.66
C ALA A 72 1.44 -22.79 -29.55
N GLU A 73 1.45 -22.54 -30.87
CA GLU A 73 1.05 -23.45 -31.94
C GLU A 73 1.90 -24.73 -32.06
N GLN A 74 1.25 -25.80 -32.50
CA GLN A 74 1.90 -26.86 -33.26
C GLN A 74 1.05 -27.16 -34.50
N LYS A 75 1.53 -26.73 -35.67
CA LYS A 75 1.22 -27.35 -36.96
C LYS A 75 2.54 -27.77 -37.58
N THR A 76 2.65 -29.08 -37.77
CA THR A 76 3.69 -29.81 -38.47
C THR A 76 3.48 -29.72 -39.99
N ASP A 77 4.62 -29.57 -40.68
CA ASP A 77 4.95 -30.00 -42.04
C ASP A 77 4.21 -29.35 -43.23
N ALA A 78 4.85 -28.93 -44.33
CA ALA A 78 6.24 -28.94 -44.77
C ALA A 78 6.34 -27.99 -45.96
N ASP A 79 7.44 -27.23 -46.09
CA ASP A 79 8.39 -27.34 -47.20
C ASP A 79 9.48 -26.25 -47.03
N ALA A 80 10.73 -26.64 -47.24
CA ALA A 80 11.94 -25.83 -47.12
C ALA A 80 12.93 -26.36 -48.18
N PRO A 81 14.08 -25.72 -48.51
CA PRO A 81 14.62 -24.37 -48.24
C PRO A 81 15.19 -23.78 -49.59
N PRO A 82 16.28 -22.97 -49.72
CA PRO A 82 17.11 -22.24 -48.75
C PRO A 82 17.52 -20.78 -49.14
N LEU A 83 17.98 -20.05 -48.11
CA LEU A 83 19.13 -19.12 -48.04
C LEU A 83 19.46 -18.22 -49.27
N GLU A 84 19.47 -16.90 -49.09
CA GLU A 84 20.72 -16.11 -49.01
C GLU A 84 20.50 -14.61 -48.77
N SER A 85 21.47 -14.04 -48.07
CA SER A 85 21.69 -12.63 -47.78
C SER A 85 21.91 -11.80 -49.06
N THR A 86 21.53 -10.51 -49.07
CA THR A 86 22.36 -9.44 -49.68
C THR A 86 21.89 -8.03 -49.30
N THR A 87 22.77 -7.38 -48.54
CA THR A 87 23.13 -5.97 -48.41
C THR A 87 22.67 -4.99 -49.50
N THR A 88 22.26 -3.78 -49.08
CA THR A 88 22.84 -2.43 -49.42
C THR A 88 21.81 -1.38 -49.00
N GLY A 89 22.05 -0.54 -47.98
CA GLY A 89 22.90 0.68 -48.01
C GLY A 89 21.99 1.87 -48.35
N GLU A 90 21.70 2.80 -47.45
CA GLU A 90 22.49 3.99 -47.07
C GLU A 90 21.59 4.74 -46.05
N GLY A 91 21.98 5.28 -44.90
CA GLY A 91 23.17 6.04 -44.55
C GLY A 91 22.69 7.24 -43.71
N ALA A 92 22.80 7.17 -42.39
CA ALA A 92 22.83 8.36 -41.53
C ALA A 92 23.61 8.04 -40.26
N LYS A 93 24.88 8.42 -40.32
CA LYS A 93 25.89 8.33 -39.26
C LYS A 93 25.54 9.31 -38.15
N SER A 94 25.36 8.82 -36.92
CA SER A 94 25.68 9.55 -35.70
C SER A 94 26.51 8.61 -34.83
N GLU A 95 27.81 8.90 -34.79
CA GLU A 95 28.78 8.28 -33.89
C GLU A 95 28.54 8.81 -32.47
N GLY A 96 28.36 7.85 -31.56
CA GLY A 96 28.34 8.00 -30.12
C GLY A 96 28.45 6.59 -29.54
N GLU A 97 29.68 6.05 -29.60
CA GLU A 97 30.01 4.71 -29.10
C GLU A 97 29.73 4.55 -27.61
N GLY A 98 29.02 3.48 -27.30
CA GLY A 98 28.80 2.92 -25.98
C GLY A 98 28.02 1.62 -26.10
N LYS A 99 28.67 0.56 -26.59
CA LYS A 99 28.10 -0.79 -26.64
C LYS A 99 27.88 -1.34 -25.23
N SER A 100 26.62 -1.58 -24.88
CA SER A 100 26.19 -2.80 -24.21
C SER A 100 24.74 -3.08 -24.60
N GLY A 101 24.49 -4.22 -25.22
CA GLY A 101 23.19 -4.57 -25.79
C GLY A 101 22.13 -4.85 -24.75
N GLU A 102 21.00 -4.16 -24.88
CA GLU A 102 19.62 -4.48 -24.48
C GLU A 102 18.82 -3.26 -24.98
N ALA A 103 17.59 -3.41 -25.47
CA ALA A 103 16.81 -2.24 -25.90
C ALA A 103 16.81 -1.19 -24.77
N THR A 104 17.36 0.00 -25.03
CA THR A 104 17.60 1.03 -24.02
C THR A 104 16.28 1.34 -23.31
N ARG A 105 16.12 0.83 -22.09
CA ARG A 105 14.95 1.09 -21.25
C ARG A 105 14.86 2.59 -21.03
N ASP A 106 13.76 3.20 -21.46
CA ASP A 106 13.56 4.65 -21.43
C ASP A 106 13.09 5.13 -20.05
N GLU A 107 12.99 6.45 -19.88
CA GLU A 107 12.52 7.08 -18.64
C GLU A 107 11.15 6.54 -18.21
N ALA A 108 10.23 6.38 -19.17
CA ALA A 108 8.89 5.89 -18.90
C ALA A 108 8.90 4.47 -18.33
N TRP A 109 9.76 3.59 -18.85
CA TRP A 109 9.93 2.23 -18.36
C TRP A 109 10.43 2.20 -16.91
N TRP A 110 11.47 2.98 -16.60
CA TRP A 110 12.03 3.03 -15.24
C TRP A 110 11.05 3.62 -14.24
N LYS A 111 10.36 4.71 -14.61
CA LYS A 111 9.31 5.33 -13.80
C LYS A 111 8.18 4.35 -13.51
N ALA A 112 7.64 3.71 -14.55
CA ALA A 112 6.55 2.75 -14.38
C ALA A 112 6.96 1.61 -13.44
N ARG A 113 8.15 1.03 -13.66
CA ARG A 113 8.66 -0.08 -12.86
C ARG A 113 8.82 0.26 -11.37
N ILE A 114 9.42 1.41 -11.04
CA ILE A 114 9.60 1.80 -9.64
C ILE A 114 8.27 2.20 -8.98
N LEU A 115 7.38 2.86 -9.72
CA LEU A 115 6.06 3.24 -9.23
C LEU A 115 5.21 2.00 -8.93
N ASP A 116 5.20 1.02 -9.82
CA ASP A 116 4.49 -0.25 -9.61
C ASP A 116 5.00 -0.98 -8.36
N ALA A 117 6.33 -1.04 -8.18
CA ALA A 117 6.94 -1.67 -7.01
C ALA A 117 6.59 -0.94 -5.69
N ARG A 118 6.62 0.39 -5.70
CA ARG A 118 6.24 1.22 -4.53
C ARG A 118 4.77 1.11 -4.20
N GLU A 119 3.92 1.09 -5.21
CA GLU A 119 2.48 0.99 -5.05
C GLU A 119 2.07 -0.40 -4.54
N GLU A 120 2.72 -1.46 -5.00
CA GLU A 120 2.56 -2.80 -4.43
C GLU A 120 3.01 -2.87 -2.97
N LEU A 121 4.18 -2.29 -2.64
CA LEU A 121 4.63 -2.20 -1.26
C LEU A 121 3.60 -1.47 -0.38
N ARG A 122 3.09 -0.32 -0.84
CA ARG A 122 2.10 0.48 -0.13
C ARG A 122 0.80 -0.30 0.11
N ARG A 123 0.33 -1.06 -0.89
CA ARG A 123 -0.84 -1.94 -0.74
C ARG A 123 -0.62 -3.01 0.32
N ASN A 124 0.54 -3.66 0.31
CA ASN A 124 0.88 -4.70 1.26
C ASN A 124 1.01 -4.15 2.68
N GLU A 125 1.59 -2.96 2.86
CA GLU A 125 1.64 -2.27 4.16
C GLU A 125 0.23 -1.95 4.70
N LEU A 126 -0.66 -1.41 3.85
CA LEU A 126 -2.05 -1.16 4.23
C LEU A 126 -2.79 -2.46 4.59
N PHE A 127 -2.55 -3.53 3.85
CA PHE A 127 -3.17 -4.81 4.11
C PHE A 127 -2.67 -5.44 5.42
N ALA A 128 -1.38 -5.32 5.72
CA ALA A 128 -0.81 -5.74 7.00
C ALA A 128 -1.43 -4.98 8.19
N GLU A 129 -1.65 -3.67 8.05
CA GLU A 129 -2.33 -2.85 9.09
C GLU A 129 -3.77 -3.33 9.34
N ALA A 130 -4.51 -3.64 8.27
CA ALA A 130 -5.86 -4.18 8.36
C ALA A 130 -5.86 -5.56 9.05
N LEU A 131 -4.93 -6.44 8.70
CA LEU A 131 -4.76 -7.76 9.34
C LEU A 131 -4.41 -7.63 10.82
N GLN A 132 -3.52 -6.71 11.18
CA GLN A 132 -3.18 -6.45 12.58
C GLN A 132 -4.41 -5.97 13.36
N SER A 133 -5.23 -5.10 12.78
CA SER A 133 -6.49 -4.65 13.37
C SER A 133 -7.47 -5.80 13.58
N ARG A 134 -7.58 -6.72 12.60
CA ARG A 134 -8.39 -7.95 12.70
C ARG A 134 -7.87 -8.88 13.81
N VAL A 135 -6.56 -9.11 13.87
CA VAL A 135 -5.93 -9.92 14.93
C VAL A 135 -6.24 -9.34 16.31
N ASN A 136 -6.17 -8.01 16.47
CA ASN A 136 -6.50 -7.34 17.72
C ASN A 136 -7.98 -7.52 18.11
N ALA A 137 -8.90 -7.41 17.15
CA ALA A 137 -10.32 -7.63 17.38
C ALA A 137 -10.62 -9.08 17.79
N LEU A 138 -10.13 -10.05 17.03
CA LEU A 138 -10.31 -11.48 17.32
C LEU A 138 -9.69 -11.88 18.66
N SER A 139 -8.53 -11.30 19.02
CA SER A 139 -7.90 -11.58 20.31
C SER A 139 -8.75 -11.09 21.48
N ARG A 140 -9.42 -9.93 21.35
CA ARG A 140 -10.38 -9.42 22.35
C ARG A 140 -11.62 -10.32 22.42
N ASP A 141 -12.17 -10.72 21.28
CA ASP A 141 -13.35 -11.58 21.26
C ASP A 141 -13.06 -12.96 21.85
N PHE A 142 -11.88 -13.52 21.58
CA PHE A 142 -11.47 -14.83 22.07
C PHE A 142 -11.42 -14.91 23.61
N VAL A 143 -11.01 -13.84 24.28
CA VAL A 143 -10.98 -13.77 25.76
C VAL A 143 -12.34 -13.45 26.37
N ASN A 144 -13.25 -12.85 25.59
CA ASN A 144 -14.58 -12.45 26.03
C ASN A 144 -15.67 -13.50 25.75
N ARG A 145 -15.33 -14.66 25.17
CA ARG A 145 -16.29 -15.73 24.84
C ARG A 145 -16.11 -16.97 25.70
N ASP A 146 -17.19 -17.35 26.39
CA ASP A 146 -17.22 -18.49 27.31
C ASP A 146 -17.63 -19.82 26.63
N ALA A 147 -18.42 -19.76 25.55
CA ALA A 147 -18.94 -20.96 24.90
C ALA A 147 -17.85 -21.69 24.08
N PRO A 148 -17.57 -22.99 24.34
CA PRO A 148 -16.45 -23.69 23.71
C PRO A 148 -16.46 -23.69 22.17
N PRO A 149 -17.59 -23.89 21.45
CA PRO A 149 -17.58 -23.88 19.99
C PRO A 149 -17.24 -22.52 19.39
N GLN A 150 -17.76 -21.43 19.96
CA GLN A 150 -17.51 -20.07 19.50
C GLN A 150 -16.04 -19.69 19.70
N ARG A 151 -15.48 -20.08 20.84
CA ARG A 151 -14.07 -19.83 21.16
C ARG A 151 -13.13 -20.58 20.21
N ARG A 152 -13.47 -21.80 19.78
CA ARG A 152 -12.69 -22.55 18.78
C ARG A 152 -12.66 -21.83 17.44
N ALA A 153 -13.83 -21.45 16.90
CA ALA A 153 -13.92 -20.74 15.63
C ALA A 153 -13.11 -19.42 15.63
N ILE A 154 -13.22 -18.61 16.68
CA ILE A 154 -12.44 -17.36 16.81
C ILE A 154 -10.93 -17.66 16.88
N GLY A 155 -10.54 -18.75 17.53
CA GLY A 155 -9.14 -19.20 17.59
C GLY A 155 -8.58 -19.60 16.23
N GLU A 156 -9.39 -20.28 15.41
CA GLU A 156 -9.07 -20.66 14.03
C GLU A 156 -8.92 -19.40 13.15
N ASP A 157 -9.91 -18.51 13.17
CA ASP A 157 -9.88 -17.23 12.42
C ASP A 157 -8.67 -16.37 12.81
N ARG A 158 -8.31 -16.35 14.10
CA ARG A 158 -7.14 -15.62 14.58
C ARG A 158 -5.85 -16.23 14.06
N THR A 159 -5.76 -17.56 14.02
CA THR A 159 -4.60 -18.28 13.49
C THR A 159 -4.43 -18.03 12.01
N GLU A 160 -5.52 -18.04 11.24
CA GLU A 160 -5.52 -17.68 9.82
C GLU A 160 -5.04 -16.24 9.60
N ALA A 161 -5.58 -15.28 10.36
CA ALA A 161 -5.17 -13.88 10.25
C ALA A 161 -3.68 -13.67 10.59
N LEU A 162 -3.13 -14.42 11.55
CA LEU A 162 -1.70 -14.39 11.87
C LEU A 162 -0.83 -14.97 10.77
N ASN A 163 -1.26 -16.09 10.16
CA ASN A 163 -0.55 -16.70 9.04
C ASN A 163 -0.53 -15.76 7.84
N GLU A 164 -1.67 -15.13 7.54
CA GLU A 164 -1.78 -14.16 6.45
C GLU A 164 -0.94 -12.91 6.72
N LEU A 165 -0.94 -12.39 7.96
CA LEU A 165 -0.08 -11.28 8.34
C LEU A 165 1.40 -11.61 8.15
N SER A 166 1.83 -12.81 8.54
CA SER A 166 3.20 -13.29 8.32
C SER A 166 3.57 -13.36 6.83
N ARG A 167 2.64 -13.89 6.00
CA ARG A 167 2.80 -13.95 4.54
C ARG A 167 2.98 -12.55 3.93
N VAL A 168 2.12 -11.61 4.30
CA VAL A 168 2.15 -10.22 3.81
C VAL A 168 3.39 -9.49 4.32
N GLN A 169 3.85 -9.74 5.55
CA GLN A 169 5.10 -9.18 6.06
C GLN A 169 6.29 -9.62 5.21
N ALA A 170 6.33 -10.89 4.79
CA ALA A 170 7.34 -11.37 3.86
C ALA A 170 7.21 -10.72 2.46
N GLU A 171 6.01 -10.36 2.02
CA GLU A 171 5.78 -9.59 0.78
C GLU A 171 6.28 -8.16 0.88
N ILE A 172 6.07 -7.50 2.02
CA ILE A 172 6.62 -6.17 2.31
C ILE A 172 8.15 -6.20 2.23
N ASP A 173 8.79 -7.20 2.84
CA ASP A 173 10.25 -7.31 2.81
C ASP A 173 10.77 -7.59 1.39
N ARG A 174 10.07 -8.43 0.63
CA ARG A 174 10.36 -8.64 -0.80
C ARG A 174 10.16 -7.36 -1.62
N GLY A 175 9.10 -6.59 -1.36
CA GLY A 175 8.82 -5.33 -2.04
C GLY A 175 9.90 -4.29 -1.79
N LYS A 176 10.35 -4.14 -0.54
CA LYS A 176 11.49 -3.27 -0.17
C LYS A 176 12.76 -3.68 -0.90
N LYS A 177 13.05 -4.99 -0.95
CA LYS A 177 14.19 -5.51 -1.70
C LYS A 177 14.06 -5.24 -3.20
N ALA A 178 12.89 -5.44 -3.79
CA ALA A 178 12.65 -5.20 -5.22
C ALA A 178 12.88 -3.73 -5.58
N ILE A 179 12.44 -2.78 -4.74
CA ILE A 179 12.72 -1.35 -4.91
C ILE A 179 14.23 -1.09 -4.90
N ALA A 180 14.95 -1.62 -3.90
CA ALA A 180 16.40 -1.46 -3.81
C ALA A 180 17.14 -2.08 -5.01
N ASP A 181 16.69 -3.25 -5.47
CA ASP A 181 17.25 -3.92 -6.65
C ASP A 181 16.98 -3.10 -7.92
N ILE A 182 15.80 -2.46 -8.09
CA ILE A 182 15.51 -1.55 -9.21
C ILE A 182 16.43 -0.32 -9.16
N GLU A 183 16.66 0.27 -7.99
CA GLU A 183 17.55 1.42 -7.81
C GLU A 183 19.02 1.05 -8.12
N GLU A 184 19.44 -0.16 -7.77
CA GLU A 184 20.76 -0.72 -8.12
C GLU A 184 20.89 -0.94 -9.63
N GLU A 185 19.91 -1.60 -10.26
CA GLU A 185 19.87 -1.82 -11.71
C GLU A 185 19.93 -0.49 -12.47
N ALA A 186 19.16 0.50 -12.05
CA ALA A 186 19.14 1.83 -12.64
C ALA A 186 20.51 2.51 -12.53
N ARG A 187 21.17 2.41 -11.37
CA ARG A 187 22.52 2.98 -11.18
C ARG A 187 23.56 2.30 -12.07
N GLN A 188 23.52 0.98 -12.19
CA GLN A 188 24.41 0.22 -13.07
C GLN A 188 24.18 0.56 -14.56
N ALA A 189 22.92 0.84 -14.93
CA ALA A 189 22.53 1.29 -16.26
C ALA A 189 22.80 2.79 -16.52
N GLY A 190 23.36 3.54 -15.56
CA GLY A 190 23.63 4.97 -15.70
C GLY A 190 22.38 5.85 -15.78
N VAL A 191 21.25 5.35 -15.29
CA VAL A 191 19.96 6.06 -15.29
C VAL A 191 20.01 7.25 -14.32
N PRO A 192 19.60 8.46 -14.74
CA PRO A 192 19.49 9.59 -13.82
C PRO A 192 18.55 9.30 -12.66
N ALA A 193 18.95 9.64 -11.43
CA ALA A 193 18.09 9.44 -10.24
C ALA A 193 16.72 10.12 -10.36
N GLY A 194 16.65 11.23 -11.11
CA GLY A 194 15.41 11.95 -11.46
C GLY A 194 14.33 11.08 -12.13
N TRP A 195 14.72 9.97 -12.77
CA TRP A 195 13.81 9.05 -13.44
C TRP A 195 13.17 8.04 -12.47
N LEU A 196 13.62 7.94 -11.23
CA LEU A 196 13.07 6.98 -10.25
C LEU A 196 12.11 7.63 -9.24
N HIS A 197 11.67 8.86 -9.48
CA HIS A 197 10.75 9.58 -8.60
C HIS A 197 9.31 9.53 -9.11
#